data_AF-H9CZP0-F1
#
_entry.id   AF-H9CZP0-F1
#
_cell.length_a   1.000
_cell.length_b   1.000
_cell.length_c   1.000
_cell.angle_alpha   90.00
_cell.angle_beta   90.00
_cell.angle_gamma   90.00
#
_symmetry.space_group_name_H-M   'P 1'
#
loop_
_entity.id
_entity.type
_entity.pdbx_description
1 polymer ?
#
loop_
_entity_poly.entity_id
_entity_poly.type
_entity_poly.pdbx_seq_one_letter_code
_entity_poly.pdbx_strand_id
1 'polypeptide(L)'
;MGKFAGVLMENKNKSLNKGAKNKMLIPGFVSEVAFDLLIELSSVHSIKIINALHDYLVLGDSRKIACERYGANSSYFSIALGRLFRTNQIVSQLASYYGEQERFF
;
A
#
# COMPACT_ATOMS: atom_id res chain seq x y z
N MET A 1 32.75 3.41 -34.24
CA MET A 1 31.30 3.49 -33.92
C MET A 1 30.92 2.19 -33.20
N GLY A 2 30.35 2.24 -31.99
CA GLY A 2 29.78 1.02 -31.38
C GLY A 2 29.83 0.82 -29.85
N LYS A 3 30.33 1.74 -29.02
CA LYS A 3 30.31 1.55 -27.54
C LYS A 3 29.32 2.42 -26.74
N PHE A 4 28.68 3.42 -27.36
CA PHE A 4 27.73 4.30 -26.66
C PHE A 4 26.29 3.77 -26.63
N ALA A 5 25.89 2.90 -27.56
CA ALA A 5 24.52 2.36 -27.60
C ALA A 5 24.25 1.31 -26.50
N GLY A 6 25.27 0.57 -26.05
CA GLY A 6 25.13 -0.47 -25.02
C GLY A 6 24.84 0.08 -23.62
N VAL A 7 25.41 1.24 -23.27
CA VAL A 7 25.21 1.85 -21.94
C VAL A 7 23.80 2.46 -21.78
N LEU A 8 23.17 2.85 -22.89
CA LEU A 8 21.81 3.42 -22.89
C LEU A 8 20.70 2.36 -22.79
N MET A 9 20.96 1.11 -23.20
CA MET A 9 19.97 0.02 -23.10
C MET A 9 20.03 -0.70 -21.74
N GLU A 10 21.17 -0.70 -21.06
CA GLU A 10 21.32 -1.25 -19.70
C GLU A 10 20.58 -0.40 -18.64
N ASN A 11 20.48 0.92 -18.87
CA ASN A 11 19.96 1.86 -17.87
C ASN A 11 18.42 1.96 -17.84
N LYS A 12 17.70 1.48 -18.86
CA LYS A 12 16.22 1.46 -18.86
C LYS A 12 15.63 0.30 -18.05
N ASN A 13 16.36 -0.81 -17.88
CA ASN A 13 15.88 -1.95 -17.10
C ASN A 13 16.10 -1.80 -15.58
N LYS A 14 16.87 -0.79 -15.15
CA LYS A 14 17.13 -0.52 -13.74
C LYS A 14 16.09 0.40 -13.08
N SER A 15 15.27 1.14 -13.84
CA SER A 15 14.23 2.03 -13.30
C SER A 15 12.86 1.34 -13.12
N LEU A 16 12.59 0.26 -13.85
CA LEU A 16 11.32 -0.47 -13.77
C LEU A 16 11.12 -1.26 -12.46
N ASN A 17 12.17 -1.40 -11.64
CA ASN A 17 12.15 -2.22 -10.43
C ASN A 17 12.18 -1.42 -9.10
N LYS A 18 12.12 -0.09 -9.16
CA LYS A 18 12.10 0.75 -7.94
C LYS A 18 10.69 1.08 -7.45
N GLY A 19 9.69 1.04 -8.33
CA GLY A 19 8.29 1.39 -8.02
C GLY A 19 7.43 0.28 -7.41
N ALA A 20 7.85 -0.99 -7.49
CA ALA A 20 7.07 -2.11 -6.95
C ALA A 20 7.31 -2.35 -5.46
N LYS A 21 8.51 -2.04 -4.95
CA LYS A 21 8.88 -2.26 -3.54
C LYS A 21 8.31 -1.21 -2.58
N ASN A 22 7.90 -0.04 -3.07
CA ASN A 22 7.38 1.07 -2.27
C ASN A 22 5.85 1.09 -2.10
N LYS A 23 5.13 0.04 -2.54
CA LYS A 23 3.65 0.00 -2.51
C LYS A 23 3.08 -0.98 -1.48
N MET A 24 3.93 -1.60 -0.67
CA MET A 24 3.50 -2.50 0.40
C MET A 24 3.10 -1.74 1.66
N LEU A 25 1.91 -2.05 2.17
CA LEU A 25 1.52 -1.71 3.53
C LEU A 25 2.32 -2.62 4.46
N ILE A 26 3.29 -2.04 5.16
CA ILE A 26 4.15 -2.77 6.10
C ILE A 26 3.44 -2.78 7.47
N PRO A 27 3.19 -3.97 8.07
CA PRO A 27 2.57 -4.07 9.38
C PRO A 27 3.36 -3.31 10.45
N GLY A 28 2.69 -2.46 11.23
CA GLY A 28 3.30 -1.63 12.27
C GLY A 28 3.96 -0.33 11.79
N PHE A 29 3.85 -0.02 10.50
CA PHE A 29 4.45 1.19 9.90
C PHE A 29 3.46 2.05 9.13
N VAL A 30 2.18 1.71 9.12
CA VAL A 30 1.13 2.57 8.55
C VAL A 30 0.71 3.57 9.62
N SER A 31 0.75 4.87 9.31
CA SER A 31 0.27 5.90 10.24
C SER A 31 -1.25 5.86 10.38
N GLU A 32 -1.75 6.31 11.54
CA GLU A 32 -3.20 6.44 11.80
C GLU A 32 -3.94 7.15 10.66
N VAL A 33 -3.45 8.34 10.29
CA VAL A 33 -4.05 9.15 9.22
C VAL A 33 -4.07 8.42 7.88
N ALA A 34 -2.98 7.73 7.51
CA ALA A 34 -2.95 6.98 6.26
C ALA A 34 -3.91 5.78 6.30
N PHE A 35 -4.01 5.11 7.45
CA PHE A 35 -4.94 4.00 7.65
C PHE A 35 -6.39 4.45 7.48
N ASP A 36 -6.80 5.51 8.17
CA ASP A 36 -8.18 6.03 8.12
C ASP A 36 -8.60 6.40 6.70
N LEU A 37 -7.74 7.13 5.97
CA LEU A 37 -8.01 7.50 4.58
C LEU A 37 -8.12 6.27 3.66
N LEU A 38 -7.26 5.26 3.86
CA LEU A 38 -7.34 4.02 3.09
C LEU A 38 -8.62 3.22 3.40
N ILE A 39 -9.08 3.23 4.66
CA ILE A 39 -10.35 2.60 5.05
C ILE A 39 -11.52 3.30 4.36
N GLU A 40 -11.57 4.63 4.45
CA GLU A 40 -12.61 5.45 3.80
C GLU A 40 -12.70 5.15 2.29
N LEU A 41 -11.56 5.02 1.62
CA LEU A 41 -11.49 4.77 0.18
C LEU A 41 -11.71 3.29 -0.23
N SER A 42 -11.56 2.31 0.68
CA SER A 42 -11.44 0.88 0.31
C SER A 42 -12.75 0.07 0.34
N SER A 43 -13.91 0.69 0.58
CA SER A 43 -15.21 0.01 0.69
C SER A 43 -15.22 -1.14 1.74
N VAL A 44 -14.45 -0.98 2.81
CA VAL A 44 -14.42 -1.90 3.95
C VAL A 44 -15.25 -1.29 5.07
N HIS A 45 -16.35 -1.95 5.44
CA HIS A 45 -17.34 -1.41 6.38
C HIS A 45 -17.51 -2.24 7.66
N SER A 46 -16.94 -3.44 7.72
CA SER A 46 -17.04 -4.28 8.91
C SER A 46 -16.14 -3.76 10.02
N ILE A 47 -16.72 -3.26 11.11
CA ILE A 47 -15.98 -2.69 12.24
C ILE A 47 -14.96 -3.68 12.84
N LYS A 48 -15.32 -4.98 12.92
CA LYS A 48 -14.41 -6.02 13.41
C LYS A 48 -13.17 -6.16 12.52
N ILE A 49 -13.36 -6.03 11.21
CA ILE A 49 -12.27 -6.12 10.23
C ILE A 49 -11.42 -4.84 10.25
N ILE A 50 -12.06 -3.67 10.34
CA ILE A 50 -11.37 -2.39 10.44
C ILE A 50 -10.45 -2.39 11.67
N ASN A 51 -10.97 -2.76 12.84
CA ASN A 51 -10.16 -2.83 14.06
C ASN A 51 -9.03 -3.86 13.96
N ALA A 52 -9.28 -5.04 13.38
CA ALA A 52 -8.22 -6.03 13.19
C ALA A 52 -7.14 -5.55 12.20
N LEU A 53 -7.52 -4.84 11.14
CA LEU A 53 -6.59 -4.24 10.19
C LEU A 53 -5.78 -3.11 10.83
N HIS A 54 -6.39 -2.33 11.73
CA HIS A 54 -5.71 -1.28 12.49
C HIS A 54 -4.62 -1.88 13.38
N ASP A 55 -4.97 -2.84 14.24
CA ASP A 55 -4.00 -3.52 15.10
C ASP A 55 -2.84 -4.13 14.28
N TYR A 56 -3.14 -4.71 13.12
CA TYR A 56 -2.12 -5.30 12.25
C TYR A 56 -1.24 -4.25 11.54
N LEU A 57 -1.84 -3.23 10.91
CA LEU A 57 -1.13 -2.30 10.04
C LEU A 57 -0.49 -1.12 10.79
N VAL A 58 -1.16 -0.64 11.83
CA VAL A 58 -0.75 0.52 12.62
C VAL A 58 0.03 0.08 13.86
N LEU A 59 -0.52 -0.84 14.65
CA LEU A 59 0.13 -1.28 15.91
C LEU A 59 1.18 -2.38 15.69
N GLY A 60 1.12 -3.09 14.56
CA GLY A 60 2.08 -4.16 14.23
C GLY A 60 1.78 -5.51 14.91
N ASP A 61 0.59 -5.68 15.47
CA ASP A 61 0.15 -6.96 16.02
C ASP A 61 0.14 -8.04 14.93
N SER A 62 0.38 -9.29 15.33
CA SER A 62 0.22 -10.39 14.38
C SER A 62 -1.23 -10.51 13.91
N ARG A 63 -1.44 -10.91 12.64
CA ARG A 63 -2.78 -11.16 12.09
C ARG A 63 -3.64 -12.05 12.99
N LYS A 64 -3.04 -13.09 13.56
CA LYS A 64 -3.74 -14.05 14.43
C LYS A 64 -4.31 -13.33 15.65
N ILE A 65 -3.48 -12.60 16.38
CA ILE A 65 -3.88 -11.86 17.60
C ILE A 65 -4.95 -10.83 17.28
N ALA A 66 -4.75 -10.02 16.23
CA ALA A 66 -5.70 -8.98 15.84
C ALA A 66 -7.06 -9.56 15.44
N CYS A 67 -7.08 -10.64 14.63
CA CYS A 67 -8.34 -11.28 14.24
C CYS A 67 -9.06 -11.92 15.44
N GLU A 68 -8.33 -12.61 16.32
CA GLU A 68 -8.91 -13.24 17.52
C GLU A 68 -9.51 -12.19 18.46
N ARG A 69 -8.82 -11.06 18.68
CA ARG A 69 -9.26 -9.97 19.57
C ARG A 69 -10.64 -9.41 19.22
N TYR A 70 -10.93 -9.25 17.93
CA TYR A 70 -12.19 -8.66 17.46
C TYR A 70 -13.18 -9.70 16.90
N GLY A 71 -12.86 -10.99 16.96
CA GLY A 71 -13.63 -12.06 16.32
C GLY A 71 -13.77 -11.84 14.80
N ALA A 72 -12.72 -11.34 14.17
CA ALA A 72 -12.67 -11.09 12.74
C ALA A 72 -12.39 -12.38 11.97
N ASN A 73 -13.16 -12.64 10.92
CA ASN A 73 -12.93 -13.80 10.06
C ASN A 73 -11.61 -13.62 9.27
N SER A 74 -10.68 -14.56 9.40
CA SER A 74 -9.35 -14.49 8.77
C SER A 74 -9.39 -14.43 7.23
N SER A 75 -10.37 -15.09 6.60
CA SER A 75 -10.59 -15.01 5.16
C SER A 75 -11.08 -13.62 4.75
N TYR A 76 -12.05 -13.06 5.49
CA TYR A 76 -12.52 -11.70 5.21
C TYR A 76 -11.44 -10.65 5.51
N PHE A 77 -10.64 -10.83 6.57
CA PHE A 77 -9.48 -9.99 6.85
C PHE A 77 -8.53 -9.97 5.65
N SER A 78 -8.23 -11.13 5.07
CA SER A 78 -7.33 -11.24 3.92
C SER A 78 -7.88 -10.53 2.68
N ILE A 79 -9.19 -10.67 2.43
CA ILE A 79 -9.88 -9.95 1.34
C ILE A 79 -9.82 -8.44 1.56
N ALA A 80 -10.12 -7.97 2.77
CA ALA A 80 -10.10 -6.55 3.11
C ALA A 80 -8.69 -5.96 3.04
N LEU A 81 -7.68 -6.66 3.55
CA LEU A 81 -6.27 -6.27 3.42
C LEU A 81 -5.86 -6.16 1.94
N GLY A 82 -6.31 -7.07 1.09
CA GLY A 82 -6.10 -7.00 -0.35
C GLY A 82 -6.74 -5.76 -1.00
N ARG A 83 -7.95 -5.36 -0.53
CA ARG A 83 -8.60 -4.11 -0.96
C ARG A 83 -7.79 -2.89 -0.55
N LEU A 84 -7.34 -2.81 0.70
CA LEU A 84 -6.51 -1.70 1.19
C LEU A 84 -5.21 -1.59 0.39
N PHE A 85 -4.56 -2.73 0.10
CA PHE A 85 -3.36 -2.75 -0.72
C PHE A 85 -3.64 -2.20 -2.13
N ARG A 86 -4.73 -2.63 -2.77
CA ARG A 86 -5.12 -2.11 -4.09
C ARG A 86 -5.44 -0.61 -4.04
N THR A 87 -6.16 -0.14 -3.02
CA THR A 87 -6.42 1.29 -2.81
C THR A 87 -5.13 2.07 -2.66
N ASN A 88 -4.19 1.60 -1.83
CA ASN A 88 -2.87 2.22 -1.66
C ASN A 88 -2.09 2.32 -2.98
N GLN A 89 -2.15 1.29 -3.82
CA GLN A 89 -1.52 1.33 -5.15
C GLN A 89 -2.14 2.38 -6.08
N ILE A 90 -3.46 2.59 -6.02
CA ILE A 90 -4.16 3.60 -6.82
C ILE A 90 -3.82 5.00 -6.30
N VAL A 91 -3.91 5.22 -4.98
CA VAL A 91 -3.54 6.48 -4.32
C VAL A 91 -2.09 6.85 -4.62
N SER A 92 -1.17 5.88 -4.59
CA SER A 92 0.24 6.12 -4.94
C SER A 92 0.42 6.58 -6.40
N GLN A 93 -0.40 6.09 -7.33
CA GLN A 93 -0.37 6.53 -8.73
C GLN A 93 -0.97 7.93 -8.89
N LEU A 94 -2.06 8.22 -8.19
CA LEU A 94 -2.65 9.57 -8.16
C LEU A 94 -1.68 10.60 -7.55
N ALA A 95 -1.04 10.26 -6.44
CA ALA A 95 -0.04 11.11 -5.79
C ALA A 95 1.13 11.43 -6.74
N SER A 96 1.62 10.47 -7.53
CA SER A 96 2.64 10.76 -8.55
C SER A 96 2.15 11.70 -9.64
N TYR A 97 0.89 11.59 -10.06
CA TYR A 97 0.32 12.49 -11.06
C TYR A 97 0.20 13.92 -10.55
N TYR A 98 -0.29 14.11 -9.31
CA TYR A 98 -0.43 15.43 -8.71
C TYR A 98 0.93 16.05 -8.30
N GLY A 99 1.87 15.24 -7.83
CA GLY A 99 3.24 15.71 -7.53
C GLY A 99 4.04 16.14 -8.76
N GLU A 100 3.65 15.70 -9.95
CA GLU A 100 4.20 16.20 -11.22
C GLU A 100 3.54 17.53 -11.67
N GLN A 101 2.31 17.81 -11.22
CA GLN A 101 1.57 19.03 -11.57
C GLN A 101 1.99 20.28 -10.77
N GLU A 102 2.50 20.12 -9.55
CA GLU A 102 3.06 21.24 -8.76
C GLU A 102 4.34 21.86 -9.37
N ARG A 103 4.88 21.29 -10.46
CA ARG A 103 6.01 21.88 -11.21
C ARG A 103 5.61 22.82 -12.35
N PHE A 104 4.31 23.04 -12.56
CA PHE A 104 3.79 23.89 -13.64
C PHE A 104 3.00 25.12 -13.15
N PHE A 105 3.02 25.39 -11.85
CA PHE A 105 2.61 26.65 -11.23
C PHE A 105 3.81 27.27 -10.50
#